data_AF-A0A182JZ62-F1
#
_entry.id   AF-A0A182JZ62-F1
#
_cell.length_a   1.000
_cell.length_b   1.000
_cell.length_c   1.000
_cell.angle_alpha   90.00
_cell.angle_beta   90.00
_cell.angle_gamma   90.00
#
_symmetry.space_group_name_H-M   'P 1'
#
loop_
_entity.id
_entity.type
_entity.pdbx_description
1 polymer ?
#
loop_
_entity_poly.entity_id
_entity_poly.type
_entity_poly.pdbx_seq_one_letter_code
_entity_poly.pdbx_strand_id
1 'polypeptide(L)'
;MDEVHEKMKNFLINSDTSGIELGEFLSKRFPTSVTPYLTLFPTGGGNWIRQRLNNPWKALPMVLLFVLLLLILGGTRWPPLPTLFANEDCILTMPSQLQKAFRPPESCGFCRAVRGTVPRLSTVSPAEFARDYAYRGGPVIVTDATTNWTAVDRFDYWFFKRVYETIGSGPKAERCQFFPYQTGLRDIREALSLPESRVRYDPGTEPWYFGWSNCDPAIVKVLREHYHRPYFLPSDSENSAIDWVFMGGPGLGAHMHVDNVRLPSWQSQLKGAKEWILAPPPECLYQCEFLSVVVQTGETIVLDTNKWYHKTNVLPGPISITVGAEYD
;
A
#
# COMPACT_ATOMS: atom_id res chain seq x y z
N MET A 1 -20.71 4.55 -28.05
CA MET A 1 -21.11 5.10 -26.74
C MET A 1 -21.46 3.97 -25.78
N ASP A 2 -22.25 2.99 -26.22
CA ASP A 2 -22.72 1.89 -25.34
C ASP A 2 -21.61 0.97 -24.82
N GLU A 3 -20.62 0.62 -25.65
CA GLU A 3 -19.48 -0.22 -25.24
C GLU A 3 -18.59 0.45 -24.18
N VAL A 4 -18.38 1.75 -24.32
CA VAL A 4 -17.58 2.57 -23.39
C VAL A 4 -18.34 2.73 -22.07
N HIS A 5 -19.66 2.90 -22.13
CA HIS A 5 -20.52 2.99 -20.96
C HIS A 5 -20.61 1.66 -20.19
N GLU A 6 -20.69 0.52 -20.90
CA GLU A 6 -20.58 -0.83 -20.33
C GLU A 6 -19.21 -1.05 -19.66
N LYS A 7 -18.11 -0.69 -20.33
CA LYS A 7 -16.75 -0.78 -19.78
C LYS A 7 -16.57 0.10 -18.53
N MET A 8 -17.09 1.33 -18.53
CA MET A 8 -17.10 2.21 -17.35
C MET A 8 -17.98 1.67 -16.22
N LYS A 9 -19.16 1.11 -16.53
CA LYS A 9 -20.05 0.53 -15.53
C LYS A 9 -19.39 -0.69 -14.85
N ASN A 10 -18.73 -1.55 -15.62
CA ASN A 10 -17.97 -2.67 -15.09
C ASN A 10 -16.72 -2.23 -14.30
N PHE A 11 -16.07 -1.13 -14.69
CA PHE A 11 -14.98 -0.52 -13.94
C PHE A 11 -15.45 0.02 -12.57
N LEU A 12 -16.56 0.75 -12.55
CA LEU A 12 -17.13 1.34 -11.33
C LEU A 12 -17.69 0.28 -10.37
N ILE A 13 -18.39 -0.74 -10.87
CA ILE A 13 -18.92 -1.85 -10.05
C ILE A 13 -17.78 -2.63 -9.37
N ASN A 14 -16.67 -2.86 -10.07
CA ASN A 14 -15.49 -3.51 -9.48
C ASN A 14 -14.73 -2.59 -8.51
N SER A 15 -14.83 -1.27 -8.67
CA SER A 15 -14.29 -0.27 -7.75
C SER A 15 -15.11 -0.19 -6.44
N ASP A 16 -16.44 -0.33 -6.48
CA ASP A 16 -17.29 -0.19 -5.28
C ASP A 16 -17.09 -1.32 -4.27
N THR A 17 -16.66 -2.50 -4.72
CA THR A 17 -16.22 -3.57 -3.80
C THR A 17 -14.93 -3.23 -3.04
N SER A 18 -14.24 -2.11 -3.33
CA SER A 18 -13.02 -1.67 -2.64
C SER A 18 -13.25 -0.68 -1.49
N GLY A 19 -14.50 -0.34 -1.17
CA GLY A 19 -14.83 0.71 -0.21
C GLY A 19 -15.50 0.18 1.06
N ILE A 20 -14.81 0.33 2.19
CA ILE A 20 -15.39 0.27 3.54
C ILE A 20 -16.67 1.13 3.58
N GLU A 21 -17.79 0.56 4.03
CA GLU A 21 -18.98 1.32 4.35
C GLU A 21 -18.62 2.41 5.38
N LEU A 22 -18.74 3.67 4.97
CA LEU A 22 -18.45 4.85 5.78
C LEU A 22 -19.17 4.81 7.15
N GLY A 23 -20.30 4.10 7.22
CA GLY A 23 -21.06 3.89 8.45
C GLY A 23 -20.36 3.01 9.49
N GLU A 24 -19.66 1.96 9.08
CA GLU A 24 -19.03 1.02 10.02
C GLU A 24 -17.78 1.62 10.67
N PHE A 25 -17.00 2.40 9.92
CA PHE A 25 -15.82 3.13 10.40
C PHE A 25 -16.17 4.24 11.40
N LEU A 26 -17.26 4.97 11.17
CA LEU A 26 -17.72 6.01 12.09
C LEU A 26 -18.32 5.42 13.37
N SER A 27 -19.03 4.28 13.28
CA SER A 27 -19.62 3.61 14.45
C SER A 27 -18.57 3.00 15.39
N LYS A 28 -17.44 2.52 14.85
CA LYS A 28 -16.37 1.87 15.64
C LYS A 28 -15.36 2.85 16.25
N ARG A 29 -15.24 4.08 15.73
CA ARG A 29 -14.24 5.07 16.19
C ARG A 29 -14.76 6.05 17.25
N PHE A 30 -16.07 6.16 17.44
CA PHE A 30 -16.69 6.99 18.49
C PHE A 30 -17.78 6.24 19.27
N PRO A 31 -17.43 5.27 20.15
CA PRO A 31 -18.38 4.75 21.11
C PRO A 31 -18.46 5.71 22.31
N THR A 32 -19.16 6.84 22.19
CA THR A 32 -19.49 7.63 23.37
C THR A 32 -20.93 8.10 23.35
N SER A 33 -21.74 7.33 24.09
CA SER A 33 -22.84 7.82 24.92
C SER A 33 -22.47 9.14 25.58
N VAL A 34 -23.25 10.19 25.32
CA VAL A 34 -23.08 11.51 25.94
C VAL A 34 -23.74 11.52 27.31
N THR A 35 -23.13 10.88 28.31
CA THR A 35 -23.38 11.05 29.76
C THR A 35 -22.49 10.03 30.50
N PRO A 36 -21.75 10.32 31.61
CA PRO A 36 -21.86 11.44 32.55
C PRO A 36 -20.50 12.04 33.01
N TYR A 37 -20.20 13.30 32.68
CA TYR A 37 -19.18 14.09 33.40
C TYR A 37 -19.66 15.54 33.54
N LEU A 38 -20.77 15.71 34.26
CA LEU A 38 -21.25 17.00 34.75
C LEU A 38 -21.45 16.90 36.27
N THR A 39 -20.39 16.58 37.01
CA THR A 39 -20.43 16.62 38.48
C THR A 39 -19.07 17.00 39.08
N LEU A 40 -18.49 18.13 38.68
CA LEU A 40 -17.42 18.78 39.45
C LEU A 40 -17.47 20.31 39.25
N PHE A 41 -18.50 20.96 39.79
CA PHE A 41 -18.43 22.38 40.14
C PHE A 41 -18.86 22.52 41.61
N PRO A 42 -18.00 23.06 42.50
CA PRO A 42 -18.40 23.36 43.86
C PRO A 42 -19.45 24.48 43.84
N THR A 43 -20.61 24.21 44.42
CA THR A 43 -21.64 25.21 44.68
C THR A 43 -21.15 26.13 45.80
N GLY A 44 -20.85 27.40 45.46
CA GLY A 44 -20.62 28.46 46.45
C GLY A 44 -19.22 29.08 46.42
N GLY A 45 -18.96 29.91 45.41
CA GLY A 45 -17.75 30.76 45.36
C GLY A 45 -17.89 32.01 44.49
N GLY A 46 -19.10 32.30 43.98
CA GLY A 46 -19.35 33.33 42.96
C GLY A 46 -19.24 34.79 43.43
N ASN A 47 -19.16 35.03 44.75
CA ASN A 47 -19.13 36.40 45.29
C ASN A 47 -17.73 36.89 45.67
N TRP A 48 -16.73 36.02 45.79
CA TRP A 48 -15.36 36.44 46.15
C TRP A 48 -14.51 36.81 44.93
N ILE A 49 -14.71 36.14 43.80
CA ILE A 49 -14.00 36.41 42.54
C ILE A 49 -14.54 37.68 41.85
N ARG A 50 -15.85 37.98 41.99
CA ARG A 50 -16.46 39.19 41.41
C ARG A 50 -16.00 40.50 42.04
N GLN A 51 -15.63 40.52 43.32
CA GLN A 51 -15.21 41.77 43.98
C GLN A 51 -13.74 42.15 43.72
N ARG A 52 -12.89 41.24 43.22
CA ARG A 52 -11.48 41.54 42.90
C ARG A 52 -11.21 41.95 41.45
N LEU A 53 -12.16 41.76 40.53
CA LEU A 53 -12.01 42.09 39.11
C LEU A 53 -12.50 43.50 38.72
N ASN A 54 -13.09 44.28 39.64
CA ASN A 54 -13.59 45.63 39.38
C ASN A 54 -12.57 46.76 39.64
N ASN A 55 -11.30 46.43 39.90
CA ASN A 55 -10.27 47.44 40.10
C ASN A 55 -9.06 47.16 39.16
N PRO A 56 -8.90 47.89 38.05
CA PRO A 56 -7.92 47.57 37.01
C PRO A 56 -6.47 47.58 37.52
N TRP A 57 -6.20 48.32 38.60
CA TRP A 57 -4.90 48.39 39.26
C TRP A 57 -4.53 47.14 40.07
N LYS A 58 -5.50 46.28 40.44
CA LYS A 58 -5.25 45.02 41.16
C LYS A 58 -5.24 43.79 40.26
N ALA A 59 -5.74 43.89 39.03
CA ALA A 59 -5.68 42.83 38.03
C ALA A 59 -4.33 42.80 37.30
N LEU A 60 -3.72 43.98 37.09
CA LEU A 60 -2.43 44.12 36.42
C LEU A 60 -1.30 43.27 37.03
N PRO A 61 -1.12 43.24 38.37
CA PRO A 61 -0.07 42.42 38.99
C PRO A 61 -0.34 40.93 38.82
N MET A 62 -1.60 40.47 38.88
CA MET A 62 -1.93 39.05 38.69
C MET A 62 -1.77 38.61 37.24
N VAL A 63 -2.12 39.47 36.28
CA VAL A 63 -1.89 39.19 34.85
C VAL A 63 -0.39 39.16 34.56
N LEU A 64 0.38 40.11 35.08
CA LEU A 64 1.84 40.11 34.95
C LEU A 64 2.46 38.88 35.60
N LEU A 65 2.01 38.47 36.78
CA LEU A 65 2.52 37.29 37.48
C LEU A 65 2.15 35.99 36.75
N PHE A 66 0.97 35.93 36.12
CA PHE A 66 0.54 34.80 35.28
C PHE A 66 1.35 34.73 33.97
N VAL A 67 1.60 35.87 33.32
CA VAL A 67 2.48 35.96 32.15
C VAL A 67 3.92 35.60 32.52
N LEU A 68 4.41 36.06 33.66
CA LEU A 68 5.74 35.69 34.18
C LEU A 68 5.80 34.19 34.47
N LEU A 69 4.75 33.60 35.05
CA LEU A 69 4.66 32.16 35.29
C LEU A 69 4.68 31.38 33.97
N LEU A 70 3.96 31.83 32.95
CA LEU A 70 3.96 31.23 31.61
C LEU A 70 5.33 31.36 30.92
N LEU A 71 6.05 32.46 31.13
CA LEU A 71 7.40 32.66 30.62
C LEU A 71 8.43 31.81 31.37
N ILE A 72 8.29 31.64 32.68
CA ILE A 72 9.18 30.82 33.51
C ILE A 72 8.91 29.32 33.27
N LEU A 73 7.65 28.90 33.14
CA LEU A 73 7.25 27.52 32.82
C LEU A 73 7.47 27.16 31.35
N GLY A 74 7.31 28.11 30.43
CA GLY A 74 7.58 27.93 28.99
C GLY A 74 9.05 28.09 28.60
N GLY A 75 9.89 28.63 29.50
CA GLY A 75 11.29 28.96 29.24
C GLY A 75 12.26 27.78 29.29
N THR A 76 11.84 26.59 29.72
CA THR A 76 12.68 25.39 29.65
C THR A 76 11.84 24.16 29.27
N ARG A 77 12.01 23.71 28.01
CA ARG A 77 11.44 22.48 27.40
C ARG A 77 10.04 22.55 26.77
N TRP A 78 9.65 23.65 26.16
CA TRP A 78 8.78 23.53 24.99
C TRP A 78 9.63 23.46 23.73
N PRO A 79 9.63 22.32 23.01
CA PRO A 79 10.29 22.27 21.73
C PRO A 79 9.55 23.29 20.84
N PRO A 80 10.27 24.09 20.03
CA PRO A 80 9.67 25.23 19.35
C PRO A 80 8.49 24.73 18.50
N LEU A 81 7.36 25.44 18.48
CA LEU A 81 6.15 25.09 17.71
C LEU A 81 6.41 24.36 16.36
N PRO A 82 7.41 24.73 15.52
CA PRO A 82 7.76 23.98 14.31
C PRO A 82 8.15 22.50 14.53
N THR A 83 8.66 22.10 15.70
CA THR A 83 8.93 20.69 16.07
C THR A 83 7.66 19.91 16.41
N LEU A 84 6.58 20.58 16.80
CA LEU A 84 5.26 19.94 16.93
C LEU A 84 4.67 19.57 15.56
N PHE A 85 5.12 20.26 14.51
CA PHE A 85 4.75 20.06 13.11
C PHE A 85 5.85 19.37 12.27
N ALA A 86 6.93 18.92 12.91
CA ALA A 86 8.05 18.25 12.24
C ALA A 86 7.85 16.74 12.09
N ASN A 87 6.66 16.23 12.41
CA ASN A 87 6.29 14.85 12.09
C ASN A 87 5.69 14.83 10.68
N GLU A 88 6.19 13.93 9.85
CA GLU A 88 5.76 13.71 8.45
C GLU A 88 4.31 13.19 8.31
N ASP A 89 3.54 13.19 9.38
CA ASP A 89 2.15 12.77 9.39
C ASP A 89 1.25 13.98 9.13
N CYS A 90 0.63 14.01 7.94
CA CYS A 90 -0.27 15.08 7.55
C CYS A 90 -1.39 15.29 8.60
N ILE A 91 -1.62 16.55 9.00
CA ILE A 91 -2.71 16.94 9.92
C ILE A 91 -4.09 16.46 9.42
N LEU A 92 -4.26 16.40 8.10
CA LEU A 92 -5.42 15.85 7.42
C LEU A 92 -4.96 14.83 6.39
N THR A 93 -5.41 13.59 6.54
CA THR A 93 -5.26 12.57 5.51
C THR A 93 -6.38 12.73 4.49
N MET A 94 -6.02 12.87 3.21
CA MET A 94 -7.03 12.96 2.16
C MET A 94 -7.72 11.60 2.01
N PRO A 95 -9.07 11.53 2.06
CA PRO A 95 -9.81 10.29 1.78
C PRO A 95 -9.38 9.68 0.44
N SER A 96 -9.26 8.36 0.38
CA SER A 96 -8.82 7.63 -0.83
C SER A 96 -9.62 8.00 -2.10
N GLN A 97 -10.91 8.29 -1.94
CA GLN A 97 -11.76 8.64 -3.08
C GLN A 97 -11.48 10.04 -3.61
N LEU A 98 -11.10 10.97 -2.73
CA LEU A 98 -10.65 12.30 -3.14
C LEU A 98 -9.26 12.24 -3.78
N GLN A 99 -8.35 11.39 -3.26
CA GLN A 99 -7.05 11.17 -3.90
C GLN A 99 -7.19 10.69 -5.35
N LYS A 100 -8.13 9.76 -5.61
CA LYS A 100 -8.44 9.29 -6.97
C LYS A 100 -9.05 10.39 -7.85
N ALA A 101 -9.97 11.19 -7.30
CA ALA A 101 -10.66 12.24 -8.05
C ALA A 101 -9.74 13.41 -8.46
N PHE A 102 -8.73 13.70 -7.64
CA PHE A 102 -7.74 14.76 -7.91
C PHE A 102 -6.44 14.25 -8.53
N ARG A 103 -6.41 12.98 -8.97
CA ARG A 103 -5.27 12.46 -9.72
C ARG A 103 -5.07 13.28 -11.00
N PRO A 104 -3.86 13.80 -11.28
CA PRO A 104 -3.59 14.51 -12.52
C PRO A 104 -3.88 13.63 -13.75
N PRO A 105 -4.39 14.20 -14.85
CA PRO A 105 -4.64 13.45 -16.06
C PRO A 105 -3.35 12.94 -16.68
N GLU A 106 -3.36 11.70 -17.15
CA GLU A 106 -2.22 11.02 -17.77
C GLU A 106 -2.17 11.27 -19.29
N SER A 107 -0.95 11.30 -19.84
CA SER A 107 -0.75 11.28 -21.30
C SER A 107 -0.88 9.86 -21.82
N CYS A 108 -1.82 9.60 -22.73
CA CYS A 108 -2.12 8.26 -23.25
C CYS A 108 -1.03 7.62 -24.15
N GLY A 109 0.17 8.20 -24.21
CA GLY A 109 1.28 7.66 -25.01
C GLY A 109 1.72 6.26 -24.60
N PHE A 110 1.64 5.93 -23.31
CA PHE A 110 2.14 4.68 -22.74
C PHE A 110 1.43 3.42 -23.25
N CYS A 111 0.18 3.55 -23.70
CA CYS A 111 -0.64 2.42 -24.14
C CYS A 111 -0.70 2.24 -25.66
N ARG A 112 -0.30 3.26 -26.45
CA ARG A 112 -0.57 3.28 -27.90
C ARG A 112 0.03 2.10 -28.65
N ALA A 113 1.20 1.64 -28.20
CA ALA A 113 1.93 0.53 -28.80
C ALA A 113 1.43 -0.85 -28.33
N VAL A 114 0.57 -0.91 -27.31
CA VAL A 114 0.07 -2.16 -26.74
C VAL A 114 -1.38 -2.36 -27.18
N ARG A 115 -1.57 -3.23 -28.19
CA ARG A 115 -2.90 -3.56 -28.73
C ARG A 115 -3.11 -5.06 -28.81
N GLY A 116 -4.30 -5.49 -28.42
CA GLY A 116 -4.73 -6.89 -28.41
C GLY A 116 -4.06 -7.76 -27.34
N THR A 117 -2.72 -7.78 -27.27
CA THR A 117 -1.97 -8.66 -26.37
C THR A 117 -0.77 -7.99 -25.74
N VAL A 118 -0.45 -8.36 -24.50
CA VAL A 118 0.77 -7.93 -23.80
C VAL A 118 2.00 -8.61 -24.44
N PRO A 119 3.01 -7.86 -24.92
CA PRO A 119 4.22 -8.44 -25.49
C PRO A 119 4.94 -9.37 -24.51
N ARG A 120 5.49 -10.48 -25.03
CA ARG A 120 6.26 -11.45 -24.27
C ARG A 120 7.65 -11.56 -24.85
N LEU A 121 8.66 -11.41 -24.01
CA LEU A 121 10.07 -11.41 -24.36
C LEU A 121 10.77 -12.57 -23.66
N SER A 122 11.83 -13.06 -24.28
CA SER A 122 12.74 -14.04 -23.70
C SER A 122 14.16 -13.67 -24.12
N THR A 123 15.12 -13.84 -23.21
CA THR A 123 16.55 -13.62 -23.47
C THR A 123 16.84 -12.22 -24.01
N VAL A 124 16.09 -11.22 -23.51
CA VAL A 124 16.18 -9.83 -23.96
C VAL A 124 17.37 -9.15 -23.29
N SER A 125 18.19 -8.44 -24.08
CA SER A 125 19.33 -7.70 -23.51
C SER A 125 18.86 -6.47 -22.71
N PRO A 126 19.60 -6.05 -21.66
CA PRO A 126 19.29 -4.80 -20.94
C PRO A 126 19.16 -3.57 -21.83
N ALA A 127 20.02 -3.45 -22.85
CA ALA A 127 20.01 -2.33 -23.78
C ALA A 127 18.75 -2.31 -24.67
N GLU A 128 18.32 -3.48 -25.14
CA GLU A 128 17.08 -3.61 -25.91
C GLU A 128 15.87 -3.32 -25.03
N PHE A 129 15.83 -3.87 -23.82
CA PHE A 129 14.75 -3.63 -22.87
C PHE A 129 14.64 -2.14 -22.51
N ALA A 130 15.75 -1.48 -22.23
CA ALA A 130 15.82 -0.05 -21.93
C ALA A 130 15.23 0.81 -23.07
N ARG A 131 15.67 0.54 -24.30
CA ARG A 131 15.26 1.28 -25.50
C ARG A 131 13.77 1.11 -25.80
N ASP A 132 13.27 -0.11 -25.67
CA ASP A 132 11.97 -0.47 -26.23
C ASP A 132 10.84 -0.66 -25.22
N TYR A 133 11.13 -0.82 -23.93
CA TYR A 133 10.12 -1.21 -22.95
C TYR A 133 10.22 -0.45 -21.61
N ALA A 134 11.39 -0.39 -20.99
CA ALA A 134 11.59 0.06 -19.60
C ALA A 134 10.84 1.35 -19.26
N TYR A 135 10.97 2.37 -20.12
CA TYR A 135 10.45 3.72 -19.84
C TYR A 135 9.25 4.11 -20.69
N ARG A 136 8.63 3.14 -21.40
CA ARG A 136 7.41 3.41 -22.20
C ARG A 136 6.14 3.36 -21.36
N GLY A 137 6.15 2.67 -20.23
CA GLY A 137 5.03 2.52 -19.30
C GLY A 137 3.93 1.53 -19.73
N GLY A 138 3.99 0.99 -20.95
CA GLY A 138 3.14 -0.13 -21.37
C GLY A 138 3.55 -1.45 -20.70
N PRO A 139 2.60 -2.40 -20.53
CA PRO A 139 2.93 -3.70 -19.95
C PRO A 139 3.79 -4.54 -20.90
N VAL A 140 4.72 -5.30 -20.33
CA VAL A 140 5.51 -6.32 -21.02
C VAL A 140 5.78 -7.47 -20.07
N ILE A 141 5.90 -8.69 -20.59
CA ILE A 141 6.26 -9.88 -19.81
C ILE A 141 7.60 -10.42 -20.29
N VAL A 142 8.50 -10.72 -19.37
CA VAL A 142 9.75 -11.45 -19.63
C VAL A 142 9.62 -12.86 -19.08
N THR A 143 9.70 -13.87 -19.95
CA THR A 143 9.32 -15.25 -19.62
C THR A 143 10.42 -16.07 -18.95
N ASP A 144 11.67 -15.62 -19.04
CA ASP A 144 12.87 -16.30 -18.50
C ASP A 144 13.56 -15.50 -17.39
N ALA A 145 12.83 -14.55 -16.79
CA ALA A 145 13.34 -13.58 -15.82
C ALA A 145 13.94 -14.20 -14.54
N THR A 146 13.37 -15.32 -14.08
CA THR A 146 13.74 -15.94 -12.80
C THR A 146 14.59 -17.20 -12.94
N THR A 147 15.13 -17.49 -14.13
CA THR A 147 15.86 -18.74 -14.44
C THR A 147 16.98 -19.07 -13.42
N ASN A 148 17.64 -18.06 -12.85
CA ASN A 148 18.74 -18.22 -11.88
C ASN A 148 18.30 -17.97 -10.42
N TRP A 149 17.01 -17.93 -10.12
CA TRP A 149 16.50 -17.60 -8.79
C TRP A 149 16.07 -18.85 -8.05
N THR A 150 16.69 -19.10 -6.90
CA THR A 150 16.27 -20.21 -6.02
C THR A 150 14.95 -19.91 -5.28
N ALA A 151 14.48 -18.66 -5.31
CA ALA A 151 13.21 -18.24 -4.72
C ALA A 151 12.01 -19.03 -5.24
N VAL A 152 12.03 -19.44 -6.52
CA VAL A 152 10.95 -20.22 -7.17
C VAL A 152 10.68 -21.51 -6.40
N ASP A 153 11.74 -22.20 -5.97
CA ASP A 153 11.62 -23.45 -5.22
C ASP A 153 11.47 -23.20 -3.71
N ARG A 154 12.27 -22.25 -3.18
CA ARG A 154 12.47 -22.07 -1.74
C ARG A 154 11.39 -21.27 -1.04
N PHE A 155 10.73 -20.34 -1.73
CA PHE A 155 9.73 -19.50 -1.09
C PHE A 155 8.42 -20.26 -0.93
N ASP A 156 7.96 -20.36 0.30
CA ASP A 156 6.64 -20.84 0.67
C ASP A 156 6.19 -20.11 1.95
N TYR A 157 4.95 -20.35 2.37
CA TYR A 157 4.42 -19.76 3.60
C TYR A 157 5.34 -19.98 4.81
N TRP A 158 5.88 -21.19 4.94
CA TRP A 158 6.71 -21.60 6.08
C TRP A 158 8.08 -20.95 6.08
N PHE A 159 8.66 -20.71 4.91
CA PHE A 159 9.87 -19.94 4.72
C PHE A 159 9.70 -18.53 5.28
N PHE A 160 8.67 -17.80 4.82
CA PHE A 160 8.41 -16.45 5.32
C PHE A 160 8.11 -16.45 6.83
N LYS A 161 7.31 -17.41 7.31
CA LYS A 161 7.05 -17.58 8.75
C LYS A 161 8.35 -17.69 9.55
N ARG A 162 9.26 -18.60 9.18
CA ARG A 162 10.54 -18.79 9.88
C ARG A 162 11.41 -17.53 9.86
N VAL A 163 11.48 -16.83 8.72
CA VAL A 163 12.25 -15.59 8.61
C VAL A 163 11.73 -14.52 9.57
N TYR A 164 10.41 -14.31 9.61
CA TYR A 164 9.77 -13.31 10.46
C TYR A 164 9.77 -13.67 11.95
N GLU A 165 9.72 -14.96 12.30
CA GLU A 165 9.88 -15.42 13.69
C GLU A 165 11.31 -15.25 14.21
N THR A 166 12.31 -15.44 13.34
CA THR A 166 13.73 -15.40 13.72
C THR A 166 14.27 -13.97 13.77
N ILE A 167 13.95 -13.15 12.77
CA ILE A 167 14.58 -11.83 12.54
C ILE A 167 13.54 -10.70 12.60
N GLY A 168 12.28 -10.98 12.30
CA GLY A 168 11.21 -9.98 12.17
C GLY A 168 10.52 -9.58 13.47
N SER A 169 11.08 -9.91 14.64
CA SER A 169 10.51 -9.55 15.95
C SER A 169 10.79 -8.10 16.38
N GLY A 170 11.53 -7.33 15.57
CA GLY A 170 11.87 -5.93 15.86
C GLY A 170 10.82 -4.92 15.39
N PRO A 171 10.81 -3.69 15.95
CA PRO A 171 9.84 -2.64 15.63
C PRO A 171 9.94 -2.11 14.19
N LYS A 172 10.97 -2.48 13.42
CA LYS A 172 11.13 -2.10 12.01
C LYS A 172 10.27 -2.96 11.09
N ALA A 173 10.29 -4.28 11.27
CA ALA A 173 9.44 -5.21 10.51
C ALA A 173 7.94 -4.93 10.72
N GLU A 174 7.54 -4.52 11.92
CA GLU A 174 6.15 -4.19 12.26
C GLU A 174 5.65 -2.89 11.61
N ARG A 175 6.56 -2.00 11.21
CA ARG A 175 6.22 -0.73 10.56
C ARG A 175 6.16 -0.84 9.04
N CYS A 176 6.54 -1.97 8.46
CA CYS A 176 6.42 -2.16 7.03
C CYS A 176 4.94 -2.22 6.63
N GLN A 177 4.66 -1.75 5.42
CA GLN A 177 3.29 -1.63 4.92
C GLN A 177 2.69 -3.03 4.72
N PHE A 178 1.45 -3.20 5.17
CA PHE A 178 0.69 -4.45 5.02
C PHE A 178 -0.56 -4.22 4.15
N PHE A 179 -0.86 -5.17 3.28
CA PHE A 179 -1.97 -5.12 2.32
C PHE A 179 -2.93 -6.28 2.59
N PRO A 180 -4.07 -6.03 3.27
CA PRO A 180 -4.93 -7.09 3.80
C PRO A 180 -5.93 -7.68 2.80
N TYR A 181 -6.23 -6.97 1.70
CA TYR A 181 -7.15 -7.36 0.62
C TYR A 181 -8.44 -8.05 1.08
N GLN A 182 -9.09 -7.48 2.10
CA GLN A 182 -10.39 -7.95 2.65
C GLN A 182 -10.39 -9.37 3.23
N THR A 183 -9.24 -9.88 3.67
CA THR A 183 -9.13 -11.23 4.25
C THR A 183 -9.15 -11.28 5.78
N GLY A 184 -9.47 -10.14 6.41
CA GLY A 184 -9.57 -9.99 7.87
C GLY A 184 -8.22 -9.91 8.60
N LEU A 185 -7.10 -10.11 7.91
CA LEU A 185 -5.75 -10.04 8.47
C LEU A 185 -5.36 -8.58 8.71
N ARG A 186 -4.73 -8.29 9.86
CA ARG A 186 -4.37 -6.91 10.25
C ARG A 186 -2.93 -6.55 9.95
N ASP A 187 -2.01 -7.50 10.11
CA ASP A 187 -0.58 -7.28 9.95
C ASP A 187 0.15 -8.58 9.55
N ILE A 188 1.44 -8.44 9.23
CA ILE A 188 2.29 -9.56 8.78
C ILE A 188 2.46 -10.64 9.86
N ARG A 189 2.39 -10.29 11.16
CA ARG A 189 2.53 -11.24 12.26
C ARG A 189 1.31 -12.16 12.32
N GLU A 190 0.11 -11.59 12.23
CA GLU A 190 -1.12 -12.35 12.14
C GLU A 190 -1.15 -13.21 10.87
N ALA A 191 -0.75 -12.63 9.74
CA ALA A 191 -0.74 -13.29 8.45
C ALA A 191 0.25 -14.47 8.34
N LEU A 192 1.34 -14.46 9.12
CA LEU A 192 2.31 -15.57 9.24
C LEU A 192 2.07 -16.47 10.47
N SER A 193 0.93 -16.30 11.15
CA SER A 193 0.50 -17.10 12.30
C SER A 193 -0.84 -17.82 12.06
N LEU A 194 -1.21 -18.04 10.79
CA LEU A 194 -2.40 -18.82 10.44
C LEU A 194 -2.29 -20.28 10.91
N PRO A 195 -3.40 -20.91 11.32
CA PRO A 195 -3.46 -22.35 11.54
C PRO A 195 -3.06 -23.11 10.27
N GLU A 196 -2.35 -24.24 10.43
CA GLU A 196 -1.85 -25.04 9.30
C GLU A 196 -2.96 -25.45 8.33
N SER A 197 -4.15 -25.79 8.85
CA SER A 197 -5.30 -26.12 8.02
C SER A 197 -5.74 -24.96 7.11
N ARG A 198 -5.69 -23.72 7.61
CA ARG A 198 -6.01 -22.52 6.82
C ARG A 198 -4.92 -22.21 5.80
N VAL A 199 -3.64 -22.44 6.14
CA VAL A 199 -2.52 -22.31 5.18
C VAL A 199 -2.70 -23.26 4.00
N ARG A 200 -3.17 -24.49 4.27
CA ARG A 200 -3.43 -25.53 3.25
C ARG A 200 -4.76 -25.39 2.50
N TYR A 201 -5.60 -24.42 2.86
CA TYR A 201 -6.96 -24.31 2.31
C TYR A 201 -7.81 -25.57 2.55
N ASP A 202 -7.64 -26.19 3.73
CA ASP A 202 -8.47 -27.34 4.11
C ASP A 202 -9.95 -26.92 4.13
N PRO A 203 -10.91 -27.81 3.78
CA PRO A 203 -12.33 -27.48 3.75
C PRO A 203 -12.84 -26.90 5.08
N GLY A 204 -13.64 -25.83 4.98
CA GLY A 204 -14.19 -25.12 6.15
C GLY A 204 -13.26 -24.06 6.74
N THR A 205 -12.12 -23.76 6.11
CA THR A 205 -11.25 -22.65 6.49
C THR A 205 -11.52 -21.40 5.66
N GLU A 206 -11.33 -20.23 6.27
CA GLU A 206 -11.45 -18.94 5.57
C GLU A 206 -10.29 -18.75 4.59
N PRO A 207 -10.56 -18.29 3.34
CA PRO A 207 -9.51 -18.04 2.37
C PRO A 207 -8.61 -16.89 2.83
N TRP A 208 -7.41 -16.77 2.23
CA TRP A 208 -6.47 -15.70 2.56
C TRP A 208 -5.66 -15.24 1.34
N TYR A 209 -5.32 -13.97 1.32
CA TYR A 209 -4.46 -13.34 0.33
C TYR A 209 -4.03 -12.01 0.91
N PHE A 210 -2.72 -11.79 0.97
CA PHE A 210 -2.18 -10.58 1.51
C PHE A 210 -0.86 -10.23 0.83
N GLY A 211 -0.50 -8.96 0.93
CA GLY A 211 0.83 -8.49 0.58
C GLY A 211 1.48 -7.74 1.72
N TRP A 212 2.79 -7.54 1.61
CA TRP A 212 3.52 -6.65 2.51
C TRP A 212 4.78 -6.12 1.84
N SER A 213 5.30 -5.01 2.34
CA SER A 213 6.63 -4.52 1.99
C SER A 213 7.70 -5.11 2.91
N ASN A 214 8.84 -5.52 2.34
CA ASN A 214 10.03 -5.90 3.09
C ASN A 214 10.91 -4.66 3.22
N CYS A 215 10.74 -3.93 4.33
CA CYS A 215 11.46 -2.70 4.62
C CYS A 215 12.57 -2.86 5.69
N ASP A 216 12.65 -4.05 6.32
CA ASP A 216 13.72 -4.36 7.27
C ASP A 216 14.96 -4.90 6.54
N PRO A 217 16.12 -4.21 6.62
CA PRO A 217 17.34 -4.63 5.93
C PRO A 217 17.82 -6.05 6.28
N ALA A 218 17.56 -6.52 7.51
CA ALA A 218 17.96 -7.85 7.92
C ALA A 218 17.12 -8.95 7.24
N ILE A 219 15.82 -8.69 7.06
CA ILE A 219 14.92 -9.58 6.31
C ILE A 219 15.26 -9.52 4.82
N VAL A 220 15.38 -8.30 4.26
CA VAL A 220 15.73 -8.10 2.85
C VAL A 220 17.01 -8.84 2.49
N LYS A 221 18.04 -8.79 3.33
CA LYS A 221 19.29 -9.53 3.12
C LYS A 221 19.06 -11.02 2.91
N VAL A 222 18.25 -11.67 3.76
CA VAL A 222 17.93 -13.10 3.65
C VAL A 222 17.11 -13.39 2.39
N LEU A 223 16.14 -12.54 2.06
CA LEU A 223 15.32 -12.71 0.87
C LEU A 223 16.15 -12.59 -0.42
N ARG A 224 17.11 -11.66 -0.45
CA ARG A 224 18.01 -11.41 -1.59
C ARG A 224 19.09 -12.47 -1.80
N GLU A 225 19.23 -13.44 -0.90
CA GLU A 225 20.01 -14.66 -1.18
C GLU A 225 19.30 -15.57 -2.20
N HIS A 226 17.99 -15.39 -2.41
CA HIS A 226 17.16 -16.27 -3.23
C HIS A 226 16.71 -15.66 -4.57
N TYR A 227 16.69 -14.35 -4.70
CA TYR A 227 16.40 -13.65 -5.95
C TYR A 227 17.21 -12.36 -6.05
N HIS A 228 17.36 -11.87 -7.28
CA HIS A 228 18.17 -10.71 -7.59
C HIS A 228 17.36 -9.68 -8.39
N ARG A 229 17.97 -8.56 -8.76
CA ARG A 229 17.42 -7.67 -9.77
C ARG A 229 17.21 -8.46 -11.09
N PRO A 230 16.04 -8.37 -11.75
CA PRO A 230 15.82 -9.06 -13.02
C PRO A 230 16.91 -8.72 -14.05
N TYR A 231 17.40 -9.74 -14.76
CA TYR A 231 18.59 -9.61 -15.61
C TYR A 231 18.42 -8.61 -16.77
N PHE A 232 17.18 -8.42 -17.22
CA PHE A 232 16.83 -7.58 -18.36
C PHE A 232 16.69 -6.10 -18.01
N LEU A 233 16.68 -5.73 -16.73
CA LEU A 233 16.60 -4.32 -16.35
C LEU A 233 17.89 -3.58 -16.74
N PRO A 234 17.84 -2.27 -17.08
CA PRO A 234 19.01 -1.48 -17.46
C PRO A 234 20.16 -1.60 -16.44
N SER A 235 21.42 -1.64 -16.89
CA SER A 235 22.54 -1.90 -15.97
C SER A 235 22.78 -0.79 -14.95
N ASP A 236 22.37 0.41 -15.29
CA ASP A 236 22.38 1.62 -14.47
C ASP A 236 21.12 1.79 -13.61
N SER A 237 20.12 0.90 -13.76
CA SER A 237 18.92 0.97 -12.94
C SER A 237 19.19 0.55 -11.50
N GLU A 238 18.74 1.35 -10.55
CA GLU A 238 18.70 0.94 -9.16
C GLU A 238 17.45 0.08 -8.92
N ASN A 239 17.62 -0.99 -8.13
CA ASN A 239 16.46 -1.71 -7.62
C ASN A 239 16.06 -1.07 -6.30
N SER A 240 14.77 -0.83 -6.09
CA SER A 240 14.29 -0.31 -4.81
C SER A 240 14.81 -1.15 -3.64
N ALA A 241 15.18 -0.46 -2.55
CA ALA A 241 15.56 -1.09 -1.30
C ALA A 241 14.39 -1.84 -0.63
N ILE A 242 13.16 -1.59 -1.10
CA ILE A 242 11.93 -2.18 -0.60
C ILE A 242 11.36 -3.11 -1.67
N ASP A 243 11.13 -4.37 -1.28
CA ASP A 243 10.46 -5.37 -2.11
C ASP A 243 9.06 -5.63 -1.58
N TRP A 244 8.08 -5.72 -2.47
CA TRP A 244 6.73 -6.18 -2.15
C TRP A 244 6.59 -7.67 -2.41
N VAL A 245 6.04 -8.39 -1.44
CA VAL A 245 5.65 -9.79 -1.60
C VAL A 245 4.15 -9.88 -1.48
N PHE A 246 3.53 -10.67 -2.35
CA PHE A 246 2.11 -11.00 -2.27
C PHE A 246 1.94 -12.51 -2.32
N MET A 247 1.11 -13.05 -1.43
CA MET A 247 0.79 -14.48 -1.44
C MET A 247 -0.63 -14.78 -0.98
N GLY A 248 -1.17 -15.88 -1.51
CA GLY A 248 -2.50 -16.37 -1.19
C GLY A 248 -3.00 -17.42 -2.18
N GLY A 249 -4.20 -17.92 -1.95
CA GLY A 249 -4.81 -19.01 -2.70
C GLY A 249 -5.70 -18.54 -3.84
N PRO A 250 -6.27 -19.48 -4.60
CA PRO A 250 -7.11 -19.20 -5.77
C PRO A 250 -8.30 -18.28 -5.50
N GLY A 251 -8.66 -17.49 -6.51
CA GLY A 251 -9.83 -16.60 -6.52
C GLY A 251 -9.60 -15.23 -5.88
N LEU A 252 -8.72 -15.13 -4.89
CA LEU A 252 -8.35 -13.87 -4.27
C LEU A 252 -7.20 -13.17 -5.03
N GLY A 253 -7.08 -11.86 -4.85
CA GLY A 253 -6.03 -11.06 -5.45
C GLY A 253 -6.21 -9.58 -5.12
N ALA A 254 -5.37 -8.71 -5.70
CA ALA A 254 -5.50 -7.28 -5.51
C ALA A 254 -6.71 -6.74 -6.29
N HIS A 255 -7.58 -5.98 -5.62
CA HIS A 255 -8.72 -5.30 -6.25
C HIS A 255 -8.27 -4.27 -7.30
N MET A 256 -9.18 -3.75 -8.11
CA MET A 256 -8.84 -2.74 -9.11
C MET A 256 -8.33 -1.46 -8.43
N HIS A 257 -7.07 -1.11 -8.66
CA HIS A 257 -6.43 0.07 -8.10
C HIS A 257 -5.35 0.60 -9.03
N VAL A 258 -4.85 1.78 -8.71
CA VAL A 258 -3.64 2.36 -9.30
C VAL A 258 -2.67 2.59 -8.16
N ASP A 259 -1.39 2.37 -8.41
CA ASP A 259 -0.38 2.60 -7.39
C ASP A 259 -0.10 4.10 -7.22
N ASN A 260 0.49 4.42 -6.07
CA ASN A 260 1.03 5.74 -5.77
C ASN A 260 2.50 5.60 -5.39
N VAL A 261 3.25 5.02 -6.32
CA VAL A 261 4.70 4.85 -6.25
C VAL A 261 5.35 5.88 -7.19
N ARG A 262 6.68 5.97 -7.23
CA ARG A 262 7.37 6.98 -8.06
C ARG A 262 7.75 6.44 -9.42
N LEU A 263 8.04 5.15 -9.50
CA LEU A 263 8.77 4.55 -10.61
C LEU A 263 7.97 3.40 -11.23
N PRO A 264 8.32 2.99 -12.47
CA PRO A 264 7.81 1.76 -13.03
C PRO A 264 8.10 0.56 -12.13
N SER A 265 7.21 -0.41 -12.15
CA SER A 265 7.28 -1.58 -11.28
C SER A 265 7.44 -2.86 -12.08
N TRP A 266 8.16 -3.81 -11.51
CA TRP A 266 8.20 -5.19 -11.98
C TRP A 266 7.66 -6.13 -10.91
N GLN A 267 7.00 -7.21 -11.32
CA GLN A 267 6.55 -8.27 -10.41
C GLN A 267 6.78 -9.64 -11.04
N SER A 268 7.54 -10.47 -10.34
CA SER A 268 7.88 -11.83 -10.75
C SER A 268 6.99 -12.84 -10.05
N GLN A 269 6.43 -13.76 -10.82
CA GLN A 269 5.59 -14.85 -10.33
C GLN A 269 6.48 -16.05 -9.97
N LEU A 270 6.59 -16.34 -8.68
CA LEU A 270 7.47 -17.38 -8.13
C LEU A 270 6.76 -18.71 -7.94
N LYS A 271 5.46 -18.69 -7.60
CA LYS A 271 4.60 -19.89 -7.49
C LYS A 271 3.20 -19.60 -8.00
N GLY A 272 2.54 -20.60 -8.57
CA GLY A 272 1.19 -20.47 -9.12
C GLY A 272 1.13 -19.53 -10.33
N ALA A 273 -0.05 -18.99 -10.59
CA ALA A 273 -0.28 -18.05 -11.69
C ALA A 273 -1.30 -16.98 -11.28
N LYS A 274 -1.16 -15.79 -11.86
CA LYS A 274 -2.14 -14.70 -11.69
C LYS A 274 -2.61 -14.20 -13.04
N GLU A 275 -3.92 -13.97 -13.14
CA GLU A 275 -4.48 -13.10 -14.16
C GLU A 275 -4.28 -11.65 -13.72
N TRP A 276 -3.76 -10.82 -14.60
CA TRP A 276 -3.68 -9.37 -14.49
C TRP A 276 -4.69 -8.75 -15.44
N ILE A 277 -5.62 -7.98 -14.88
CA ILE A 277 -6.60 -7.20 -15.64
C ILE A 277 -6.15 -5.74 -15.56
N LEU A 278 -5.80 -5.16 -16.70
CA LEU A 278 -5.29 -3.80 -16.84
C LEU A 278 -6.33 -2.93 -17.53
N ALA A 279 -6.59 -1.77 -16.94
CA ALA A 279 -7.50 -0.76 -17.45
C ALA A 279 -6.76 0.57 -17.63
N PRO A 280 -6.95 1.27 -18.75
CA PRO A 280 -6.41 2.61 -18.91
C PRO A 280 -7.16 3.60 -18.00
N PRO A 281 -6.56 4.75 -17.69
CA PRO A 281 -7.25 5.81 -16.97
C PRO A 281 -8.39 6.39 -17.84
N PRO A 282 -9.46 6.94 -17.23
CA PRO A 282 -10.68 7.33 -17.94
C PRO A 282 -10.46 8.27 -19.15
N GLU A 283 -9.53 9.21 -19.04
CA GLU A 283 -9.14 10.15 -20.10
C GLU A 283 -8.52 9.46 -21.34
N CYS A 284 -8.05 8.23 -21.18
CA CYS A 284 -7.41 7.44 -22.23
C CYS A 284 -8.27 6.31 -22.79
N LEU A 285 -9.54 6.21 -22.35
CA LEU A 285 -10.46 5.12 -22.67
C LEU A 285 -10.76 4.95 -24.17
N TYR A 286 -10.60 6.01 -24.96
CA TYR A 286 -10.80 5.99 -26.43
C TYR A 286 -9.51 5.74 -27.23
N GLN A 287 -8.35 5.74 -26.58
CA GLN A 287 -7.04 5.54 -27.23
C GLN A 287 -6.40 4.21 -26.85
N CYS A 288 -6.66 3.75 -25.62
CA CYS A 288 -6.12 2.54 -25.04
C CYS A 288 -7.19 1.44 -24.95
N GLU A 289 -6.73 0.21 -24.82
CA GLU A 289 -7.58 -0.97 -24.63
C GLU A 289 -7.46 -1.50 -23.20
N PHE A 290 -8.51 -2.20 -22.74
CA PHE A 290 -8.40 -3.07 -21.57
C PHE A 290 -7.60 -4.31 -21.97
N LEU A 291 -6.74 -4.78 -21.08
CA LEU A 291 -5.92 -5.96 -21.30
C LEU A 291 -6.20 -6.98 -20.19
N SER A 292 -6.28 -8.26 -20.54
CA SER A 292 -6.17 -9.35 -19.57
C SER A 292 -5.00 -10.23 -19.99
N VAL A 293 -4.12 -10.55 -19.05
CA VAL A 293 -2.95 -11.39 -19.29
C VAL A 293 -2.68 -12.29 -18.11
N VAL A 294 -2.27 -13.53 -18.38
CA VAL A 294 -1.80 -14.44 -17.33
C VAL A 294 -0.28 -14.36 -17.22
N VAL A 295 0.19 -14.19 -15.99
CA VAL A 295 1.60 -14.27 -15.61
C VAL A 295 1.82 -15.60 -14.91
N GLN A 296 2.63 -16.46 -15.51
CA GLN A 296 2.92 -17.81 -15.05
C GLN A 296 4.14 -17.84 -14.14
N THR A 297 4.29 -18.91 -13.35
CA THR A 297 5.53 -19.14 -12.60
C THR A 297 6.74 -19.07 -13.52
N GLY A 298 7.76 -18.30 -13.13
CA GLY A 298 8.96 -18.07 -13.93
C GLY A 298 8.99 -16.70 -14.61
N GLU A 299 7.84 -16.06 -14.75
CA GLU A 299 7.66 -14.87 -15.55
C GLU A 299 7.62 -13.60 -14.72
N THR A 300 8.05 -12.49 -15.32
CA THR A 300 7.99 -11.16 -14.73
C THR A 300 7.16 -10.24 -15.60
N ILE A 301 6.13 -9.63 -15.03
CA ILE A 301 5.43 -8.52 -15.68
C ILE A 301 6.08 -7.20 -15.28
N VAL A 302 6.23 -6.29 -16.23
CA VAL A 302 6.73 -4.93 -16.03
C VAL A 302 5.72 -3.96 -16.61
N LEU A 303 5.34 -2.96 -15.83
CA LEU A 303 4.41 -1.91 -16.24
C LEU A 303 4.57 -0.68 -15.34
N ASP A 304 4.09 0.46 -15.82
CA ASP A 304 3.93 1.63 -14.96
C ASP A 304 2.61 1.51 -14.19
N THR A 305 2.68 0.99 -12.96
CA THR A 305 1.51 0.78 -12.10
C THR A 305 0.90 2.07 -11.57
N ASN A 306 1.60 3.20 -11.74
CA ASN A 306 0.99 4.51 -11.54
C ASN A 306 0.07 4.87 -12.69
N LYS A 307 0.28 4.37 -13.91
CA LYS A 307 -0.58 4.73 -15.06
C LYS A 307 -1.71 3.74 -15.29
N TRP A 308 -1.43 2.45 -15.11
CA TRP A 308 -2.42 1.40 -15.33
C TRP A 308 -3.22 1.14 -14.05
N TYR A 309 -4.53 1.29 -14.15
CA TYR A 309 -5.42 0.63 -13.20
C TYR A 309 -5.26 -0.87 -13.39
N HIS A 310 -5.09 -1.61 -12.30
CA HIS A 310 -4.83 -3.02 -12.37
C HIS A 310 -5.53 -3.79 -11.23
N LYS A 311 -5.96 -4.99 -11.58
CA LYS A 311 -6.54 -6.00 -10.69
C LYS A 311 -5.82 -7.31 -10.93
N THR A 312 -5.64 -8.11 -9.88
CA THR A 312 -5.12 -9.46 -10.01
C THR A 312 -6.11 -10.50 -9.48
N ASN A 313 -6.13 -11.67 -10.11
CA ASN A 313 -6.84 -12.85 -9.64
C ASN A 313 -5.86 -14.03 -9.60
N VAL A 314 -5.73 -14.71 -8.46
CA VAL A 314 -4.97 -15.96 -8.39
C VAL A 314 -5.75 -17.06 -9.10
N LEU A 315 -5.11 -17.72 -10.06
CA LEU A 315 -5.72 -18.80 -10.83
C LEU A 315 -5.72 -20.12 -10.02
N PRO A 316 -6.59 -21.09 -10.39
CA PRO A 316 -6.60 -22.41 -9.77
C PRO A 316 -5.23 -23.09 -9.79
N GLY A 317 -4.86 -23.76 -8.70
CA GLY A 317 -3.58 -24.45 -8.57
C GLY A 317 -2.96 -24.26 -7.19
N PRO A 318 -1.62 -24.36 -7.06
CA PRO A 318 -0.94 -24.05 -5.81
C PRO A 318 -1.13 -22.58 -5.42
N ILE A 319 -0.78 -22.24 -4.17
CA ILE A 319 -0.75 -20.85 -3.74
C ILE A 319 0.10 -19.99 -4.68
N SER A 320 -0.34 -18.76 -4.88
CA SER A 320 0.42 -17.76 -5.61
C SER A 320 1.43 -17.11 -4.68
N ILE A 321 2.66 -16.94 -5.16
CA ILE A 321 3.68 -16.11 -4.50
C ILE A 321 4.33 -15.25 -5.57
N THR A 322 4.39 -13.95 -5.31
CA THR A 322 5.05 -12.97 -6.18
C THR A 322 6.00 -12.10 -5.38
N VAL A 323 7.10 -11.69 -6.00
CA VAL A 323 7.97 -10.62 -5.49
C VAL A 323 8.09 -9.53 -6.54
N GLY A 324 8.08 -8.27 -6.13
CA GLY A 324 8.21 -7.14 -7.03
C GLY A 324 8.84 -5.93 -6.37
N ALA A 325 9.32 -5.02 -7.19
CA ALA A 325 9.93 -3.77 -6.75
C ALA A 325 9.77 -2.69 -7.83
N GLU A 326 9.98 -1.46 -7.40
CA GLU A 326 10.25 -0.33 -8.29
C GLU A 326 11.66 -0.44 -8.87
N TYR A 327 11.84 0.09 -10.07
CA TYR A 327 13.15 0.29 -10.67
C TYR A 327 13.22 1.63 -11.38
N ASP A 328 14.38 2.27 -11.33
CA ASP A 328 14.86 3.23 -12.33
C ASP A 328 16.38 3.42 -12.28
#